data_AF-A0A374AE30-F1
#
_entry.id   AF-A0A374AE30-F1
#
_cell.length_a   1.000
_cell.length_b   1.000
_cell.length_c   1.000
_cell.angle_alpha   90.00
_cell.angle_beta   90.00
_cell.angle_gamma   90.00
#
_symmetry.space_group_name_H-M   'P 1'
#
loop_
_entity.id
_entity.type
_entity.pdbx_description
1 polymer ?
#
loop_
_entity_poly.entity_id
_entity_poly.type
_entity_poly.pdbx_seq_one_letter_code
_entity_poly.pdbx_strand_id
1 'polypeptide(L)'
;MQKVNVLGTEYTIIDKTEKEDERLKKHDGYCDSSTKTIVLLKYEDDPMNKEDMSYFRKQILRHEIIHAFLSESGLEASGNSFGGSWAQNEEMVDWIALQFPKMLQAFIDVDAIDLPEGNIVTKEVTVDSSKVAKAVMENVKKQLEERTYYPRGCS
;
A
#
# COMPACT_ATOMS: atom_id res chain seq x y z
N MET A 1 -2.44 1.79 -20.09
CA MET A 1 -1.16 2.18 -19.47
C MET A 1 -1.49 2.94 -18.20
N GLN A 2 -1.04 2.46 -17.04
CA GLN A 2 -1.35 3.09 -15.76
C GLN A 2 -0.37 4.24 -15.52
N LYS A 3 -0.82 5.30 -14.86
CA LYS A 3 -0.01 6.49 -14.58
C LYS A 3 -0.13 6.88 -13.11
N VAL A 4 0.91 7.51 -12.57
CA VAL A 4 0.95 8.06 -11.21
C VAL A 4 1.67 9.40 -11.24
N ASN A 5 1.16 10.39 -10.52
CA ASN A 5 1.85 11.66 -10.34
C ASN A 5 2.71 11.60 -9.08
N VAL A 6 3.99 11.94 -9.22
CA VAL A 6 4.99 11.96 -8.16
C VAL A 6 5.58 13.37 -8.11
N LEU A 7 5.23 14.13 -7.07
CA LEU A 7 5.68 15.52 -6.84
C LEU A 7 5.48 16.46 -8.05
N GLY A 8 4.40 16.27 -8.82
CA GLY A 8 4.10 17.06 -10.01
C GLY A 8 4.54 16.39 -11.32
N THR A 9 5.38 15.35 -11.27
CA THR A 9 5.88 14.63 -12.44
C THR A 9 5.05 13.38 -12.72
N GLU A 10 4.62 13.19 -13.96
CA GLU A 10 3.85 12.01 -14.36
C GLU A 10 4.79 10.83 -14.68
N TYR A 11 4.59 9.71 -13.99
CA TYR A 11 5.26 8.44 -14.23
C TYR A 11 4.32 7.44 -14.91
N THR A 12 4.87 6.71 -15.87
CA THR A 12 4.18 5.63 -16.57
C THR A 12 4.51 4.28 -15.94
N ILE A 13 3.49 3.50 -15.60
CA ILE A 13 3.65 2.15 -15.03
C ILE A 13 3.37 1.12 -16.13
N ILE A 14 4.32 0.22 -16.34
CA ILE A 14 4.23 -0.87 -17.31
C ILE A 14 4.64 -2.22 -16.71
N ASP A 15 4.04 -3.26 -17.25
CA ASP A 15 4.39 -4.64 -16.95
C ASP A 15 5.16 -5.22 -18.13
N LYS A 16 6.28 -5.87 -17.86
CA LYS A 16 7.09 -6.57 -18.86
C LYS A 16 7.51 -7.94 -18.36
N THR A 17 7.68 -8.87 -19.28
CA THR A 17 8.32 -10.17 -19.02
C THR A 17 9.85 -10.03 -19.06
N GLU A 18 10.59 -11.00 -18.52
CA GLU A 18 12.05 -11.04 -18.61
C GLU A 18 12.60 -11.09 -20.05
N LYS A 19 11.78 -11.56 -21.00
CA LYS A 19 12.11 -11.59 -22.43
C LYS A 19 12.03 -10.20 -23.05
N GLU A 20 11.11 -9.36 -22.58
CA GLU A 20 10.93 -7.98 -23.04
C GLU A 20 11.91 -7.01 -22.39
N ASP A 21 12.46 -7.36 -21.21
CA ASP A 21 13.41 -6.55 -20.48
C ASP A 21 14.35 -7.40 -19.62
N GLU A 22 15.62 -7.49 -20.03
CA GLU A 22 16.59 -8.35 -19.37
C GLU A 22 16.94 -7.93 -17.93
N ARG A 23 16.66 -6.68 -17.55
CA ARG A 23 16.88 -6.20 -16.17
C ARG A 23 16.01 -6.97 -15.18
N LEU A 24 14.83 -7.39 -15.61
CA LEU A 24 13.88 -8.10 -14.76
C LEU A 24 14.32 -9.53 -14.40
N LYS A 25 15.37 -10.07 -15.03
CA LYS A 25 15.97 -11.37 -14.63
C LYS A 25 16.58 -11.35 -13.22
N LYS A 26 16.80 -10.15 -12.65
CA LYS A 26 17.41 -9.96 -11.33
C LYS A 26 16.57 -9.07 -10.40
N HIS A 27 15.47 -8.53 -10.91
CA HIS A 27 14.68 -7.52 -10.22
C HIS A 27 13.19 -7.76 -10.46
N ASP A 28 12.40 -7.69 -9.40
CA ASP A 28 10.94 -7.83 -9.46
C ASP A 28 10.25 -6.56 -9.99
N GLY A 29 10.98 -5.45 -10.01
CA GLY A 29 10.59 -4.15 -10.55
C GLY A 29 11.79 -3.20 -10.59
N TYR A 30 11.65 -2.08 -11.29
CA TYR A 30 12.59 -0.97 -11.21
C TYR A 30 11.92 0.37 -11.59
N CYS A 31 12.42 1.45 -11.01
CA CYS A 31 12.10 2.82 -11.38
C CYS A 31 13.23 3.42 -12.23
N ASP A 32 12.91 3.83 -13.45
CA ASP A 32 13.78 4.66 -14.29
C ASP A 32 13.31 6.12 -14.22
N SER A 33 13.97 6.88 -13.35
CA SER A 33 13.70 8.31 -13.15
C SER A 33 14.09 9.16 -14.35
N SER A 34 14.93 8.68 -15.27
CA SER A 34 15.31 9.45 -16.46
C SER A 34 14.20 9.42 -17.52
N THR A 35 13.50 8.29 -17.64
CA THR A 35 12.39 8.09 -18.60
C THR A 35 11.02 8.23 -17.95
N LYS A 36 10.96 8.51 -16.65
CA LYS A 36 9.73 8.60 -15.84
C LYS A 36 8.86 7.35 -16.00
N THR A 37 9.51 6.20 -15.93
CA THR A 37 8.87 4.90 -16.13
C THR A 37 9.14 3.98 -14.95
N ILE A 38 8.09 3.35 -14.44
CA ILE A 38 8.15 2.26 -13.47
C ILE A 38 7.83 0.98 -14.22
N VAL A 39 8.75 0.02 -14.18
CA VAL A 39 8.61 -1.28 -14.83
C VAL A 39 8.48 -2.34 -13.76
N LEU A 40 7.45 -3.19 -13.88
CA LEU A 40 7.23 -4.30 -12.97
C LEU A 40 7.34 -5.62 -13.74
N LEU A 41 7.87 -6.64 -13.07
CA LEU A 41 7.91 -7.98 -13.62
C LEU A 41 6.49 -8.53 -13.74
N LYS A 42 6.15 -8.92 -14.97
CA LYS A 42 4.96 -9.69 -15.29
C LYS A 42 5.27 -11.17 -15.08
N TYR A 43 4.99 -11.66 -13.88
CA TYR A 43 5.16 -13.07 -13.56
C TYR A 43 4.28 -13.95 -14.45
N GLU A 44 4.88 -15.04 -14.93
CA GLU A 44 4.14 -16.18 -15.46
C GLU A 44 3.67 -17.06 -14.29
N ASP A 45 2.63 -17.87 -14.50
CA ASP A 45 2.16 -18.81 -13.48
C ASP A 45 3.23 -19.87 -13.24
N ASP A 46 3.85 -19.84 -12.06
CA ASP A 46 4.88 -20.77 -11.62
C ASP A 46 4.55 -21.30 -10.20
N PRO A 47 4.65 -22.62 -9.95
CA PRO A 47 4.43 -23.19 -8.61
C PRO A 47 5.33 -22.64 -7.50
N MET A 48 6.48 -22.06 -7.85
CA MET A 48 7.44 -21.44 -6.94
C MET A 48 7.14 -19.97 -6.66
N ASN A 49 6.14 -19.39 -7.32
CA ASN A 49 5.66 -18.05 -7.00
C ASN A 49 5.12 -17.99 -5.56
N LYS A 50 5.08 -16.77 -5.02
CA LYS A 50 4.37 -16.53 -3.76
C LYS A 50 2.88 -16.80 -3.95
N GLU A 51 2.22 -17.27 -2.89
CA GLU A 51 0.80 -17.62 -2.95
C GLU A 51 -0.09 -16.40 -3.25
N ASP A 52 0.19 -15.24 -2.62
CA ASP A 52 -0.51 -13.99 -2.88
C ASP A 52 0.32 -13.03 -3.76
N MET A 53 0.32 -13.32 -5.07
CA MET A 53 0.97 -12.47 -6.05
C MET A 53 0.32 -11.09 -6.19
N SER A 54 -0.96 -10.93 -5.81
CA SER A 54 -1.63 -9.63 -5.84
C SER A 54 -1.06 -8.69 -4.77
N TYR A 55 -0.91 -9.20 -3.54
CA TYR A 55 -0.26 -8.48 -2.46
C TYR A 55 1.19 -8.17 -2.80
N PHE A 56 1.94 -9.17 -3.28
CA PHE A 56 3.35 -9.02 -3.60
C PHE A 56 3.59 -7.98 -4.70
N ARG A 57 2.81 -8.02 -5.78
CA ARG A 57 2.85 -7.01 -6.84
C ARG A 57 2.61 -5.60 -6.30
N LYS A 58 1.62 -5.41 -5.42
CA LYS A 58 1.34 -4.09 -4.82
C LYS A 58 2.51 -3.62 -3.94
N GLN A 59 3.21 -4.53 -3.27
CA GLN A 59 4.40 -4.21 -2.49
C GLN A 59 5.52 -3.68 -3.38
N ILE A 60 5.84 -4.40 -4.46
CA ILE A 60 6.87 -3.96 -5.43
C ILE A 60 6.49 -2.60 -6.03
N LEU A 61 5.23 -2.42 -6.45
CA LEU A 61 4.80 -1.13 -6.99
C LEU A 61 4.98 0.03 -5.99
N ARG A 62 4.68 -0.18 -4.70
CA ARG A 62 4.94 0.84 -3.68
C ARG A 62 6.43 1.12 -3.54
N HIS A 63 7.27 0.08 -3.53
CA HIS A 63 8.73 0.21 -3.49
C HIS A 63 9.23 1.11 -4.63
N GLU A 64 8.85 0.84 -5.88
CA GLU A 64 9.27 1.65 -7.03
C GLU A 64 8.71 3.08 -7.01
N ILE A 65 7.50 3.28 -6.49
CA ILE A 65 6.95 4.62 -6.30
C ILE A 65 7.77 5.41 -5.27
N ILE A 66 8.25 4.77 -4.19
CA ILE A 66 9.13 5.43 -3.21
C ILE A 66 10.44 5.86 -3.86
N HIS A 67 11.06 5.01 -4.70
CA HIS A 67 12.23 5.40 -5.50
C HIS A 67 11.94 6.64 -6.36
N ALA A 68 10.77 6.69 -7.03
CA ALA A 68 10.37 7.87 -7.78
C ALA A 68 10.25 9.12 -6.89
N PHE A 69 9.66 9.03 -5.69
CA PHE A 69 9.59 10.16 -4.75
C PHE A 69 10.97 10.64 -4.29
N LEU A 70 11.89 9.72 -4.02
CA LEU A 70 13.26 10.04 -3.62
C LEU A 70 14.04 10.72 -4.75
N SER A 71 13.78 10.31 -6.00
CA SER A 71 14.35 10.95 -7.18
C SER A 71 13.80 12.36 -7.41
N GLU A 72 12.48 12.52 -7.48
CA GLU A 72 11.82 13.81 -7.78
C GLU A 72 12.03 14.85 -6.67
N SER A 73 12.27 14.41 -5.42
CA SER A 73 12.62 15.31 -4.31
C SER A 73 14.10 15.73 -4.32
N GLY A 74 14.93 15.14 -5.18
CA GLY A 74 16.38 15.35 -5.24
C GLY A 74 17.17 14.55 -4.19
N LEU A 75 16.51 13.89 -3.24
CA LEU A 75 17.16 13.13 -2.17
C LEU A 75 17.97 11.94 -2.67
N GLU A 76 17.57 11.31 -3.77
CA GLU A 76 18.36 10.27 -4.43
C GLU A 76 19.77 10.78 -4.76
N ALA A 77 19.89 12.01 -5.27
CA ALA A 77 21.14 12.59 -5.73
C ALA A 77 21.91 13.38 -4.66
N SER A 78 21.20 13.98 -3.69
CA SER A 78 21.79 14.88 -2.68
C SER A 78 21.57 14.42 -1.24
N GLY A 79 21.19 13.16 -1.04
CA GLY A 79 20.96 12.58 0.28
C GLY A 79 22.21 12.57 1.15
N ASN A 80 22.06 12.92 2.43
CA ASN A 80 23.15 12.88 3.38
C ASN A 80 23.74 11.45 3.46
N SER A 81 25.07 11.36 3.33
CA SER A 81 25.77 10.10 3.13
C SER A 81 26.84 9.89 4.19
N PHE A 82 26.42 9.52 5.41
CA PHE A 82 27.35 9.01 6.43
C PHE A 82 27.30 7.48 6.42
N GLY A 83 28.17 6.84 5.63
CA GLY A 83 28.15 5.39 5.41
C GLY A 83 27.22 4.89 4.30
N GLY A 84 26.64 5.82 3.53
CA GLY A 84 25.70 5.55 2.43
C GLY A 84 24.52 6.52 2.49
N SER A 85 23.93 6.86 1.33
CA SER A 85 22.72 7.68 1.31
C SER A 85 21.53 6.86 1.78
N TRP A 86 20.81 7.33 2.81
CA TRP A 86 19.60 6.66 3.29
C TRP A 86 18.51 6.61 2.20
N ALA A 87 18.50 7.58 1.28
CA ALA A 87 17.60 7.64 0.14
C ALA A 87 17.93 6.63 -0.96
N GLN A 88 19.08 5.95 -0.87
CA GLN A 88 19.46 4.84 -1.76
C GLN A 88 19.53 3.50 -1.01
N ASN A 89 19.10 3.49 0.25
CA ASN A 89 19.11 2.29 1.06
C ASN A 89 17.80 1.52 0.83
N GLU A 90 17.89 0.35 0.18
CA GLU A 90 16.73 -0.49 -0.15
C GLU A 90 15.93 -0.94 1.08
N GLU A 91 16.57 -1.17 2.22
CA GLU A 91 15.87 -1.49 3.48
C GLU A 91 14.95 -0.35 3.92
N MET A 92 15.41 0.90 3.77
CA MET A 92 14.61 2.08 4.07
C MET A 92 13.45 2.24 3.09
N VAL A 93 13.70 2.01 1.80
CA VAL A 93 12.66 2.06 0.75
C VAL A 93 11.59 1.01 1.00
N ASP A 94 11.99 -0.24 1.28
CA ASP A 94 11.09 -1.33 1.63
C ASP A 94 10.29 -1.04 2.90
N TRP A 95 10.96 -0.53 3.94
CA TRP A 95 10.29 -0.19 5.19
C TRP A 95 9.20 0.85 4.95
N ILE A 96 9.49 1.91 4.20
CA ILE A 96 8.49 2.93 3.86
C ILE A 96 7.36 2.30 3.03
N ALA A 97 7.68 1.53 1.98
CA ALA A 97 6.67 0.90 1.13
C ALA A 97 5.75 -0.06 1.90
N LEU A 98 6.26 -0.74 2.92
CA LEU A 98 5.51 -1.65 3.78
C LEU A 98 4.69 -0.93 4.85
N GLN A 99 5.25 0.11 5.48
CA GLN A 99 4.60 0.81 6.58
C GLN A 99 3.64 1.91 6.12
N PHE A 100 3.86 2.51 4.95
CA PHE A 100 3.07 3.67 4.51
C PHE A 100 1.55 3.43 4.51
N PRO A 101 1.01 2.28 4.04
CA PRO A 101 -0.43 2.03 4.15
C PRO A 101 -0.96 2.05 5.60
N LYS A 102 -0.16 1.59 6.57
CA LYS A 102 -0.52 1.59 8.00
C LYS A 102 -0.43 2.98 8.61
N MET A 103 0.60 3.74 8.24
CA MET A 103 0.75 5.13 8.66
C MET A 103 -0.39 5.99 8.11
N LEU A 104 -0.73 5.83 6.83
CA LEU A 104 -1.86 6.51 6.21
C LEU A 104 -3.17 6.18 6.95
N GLN A 105 -3.42 4.91 7.27
CA GLN A 105 -4.59 4.53 8.07
C GLN A 105 -4.61 5.23 9.43
N ALA A 106 -3.48 5.22 10.15
CA ALA A 106 -3.39 5.88 11.45
C ALA A 106 -3.65 7.40 11.37
N PHE A 107 -3.19 8.08 10.30
CA PHE A 107 -3.48 9.50 10.09
C PHE A 107 -4.95 9.75 9.78
N ILE A 108 -5.58 8.90 8.97
CA ILE A 108 -7.02 8.97 8.66
C ILE A 108 -7.85 8.78 9.93
N ASP A 109 -7.50 7.81 10.77
CA ASP A 109 -8.27 7.43 11.97
C ASP A 109 -8.43 8.58 12.99
N VAL A 110 -7.49 9.53 12.98
CA VAL A 110 -7.47 10.67 13.92
C VAL A 110 -7.59 12.03 13.21
N ASP A 111 -7.97 12.03 11.94
CA ASP A 111 -8.12 13.26 11.13
C ASP A 111 -6.84 14.13 11.10
N ALA A 112 -5.66 13.47 11.00
CA ALA A 112 -4.34 14.10 10.97
C ALA A 112 -3.74 14.18 9.56
N ILE A 113 -4.57 14.23 8.51
CA ILE A 113 -4.10 14.35 7.13
C ILE A 113 -5.01 15.26 6.30
N ASP A 114 -4.42 16.29 5.69
CA ASP A 114 -5.06 17.13 4.70
C ASP A 114 -4.75 16.58 3.30
N LEU A 115 -5.71 15.90 2.66
CA LEU A 115 -5.55 15.44 1.29
C LEU A 115 -5.83 16.59 0.31
N PRO A 116 -5.00 16.80 -0.73
CA PRO A 116 -5.24 17.85 -1.71
C PRO A 116 -6.58 17.64 -2.43
N GLU A 117 -7.38 18.70 -2.49
CA GLU A 117 -8.66 18.75 -3.19
C GLU A 117 -8.43 18.53 -4.70
N GLY A 118 -8.53 17.28 -5.15
CA GLY A 118 -8.33 16.96 -6.57
C GLY A 118 -8.17 15.47 -6.89
N ASN A 119 -7.81 14.63 -5.91
CA ASN A 119 -7.59 13.19 -6.12
C ASN A 119 -8.42 12.29 -5.19
N ILE A 120 -9.46 12.82 -4.55
CA ILE A 120 -10.42 11.99 -3.82
C ILE A 120 -11.32 11.30 -4.86
N VAL A 121 -10.85 10.17 -5.40
CA VAL A 121 -11.80 9.10 -5.69
C VAL A 121 -12.27 8.65 -4.32
N THR A 122 -13.44 9.12 -3.89
CA THR A 122 -14.17 8.48 -2.80
C THR A 122 -14.30 7.03 -3.22
N LYS A 123 -13.48 6.13 -2.68
CA LYS A 123 -13.84 4.72 -2.72
C LYS A 123 -15.18 4.67 -2.02
N GLU A 124 -16.24 4.45 -2.77
CA GLU A 124 -17.50 3.99 -2.18
C GLU A 124 -17.13 2.76 -1.36
N VAL A 125 -17.09 2.92 -0.03
CA VAL A 125 -16.97 1.79 0.86
C VAL A 125 -18.31 1.08 0.77
N THR A 126 -18.36 0.00 0.00
CA THR A 126 -19.52 -0.88 -0.01
C THR A 126 -19.54 -1.60 1.34
N VAL A 127 -20.23 -0.99 2.30
CA VAL A 127 -20.50 -1.62 3.59
C VAL A 127 -21.58 -2.67 3.33
N ASP A 128 -21.24 -3.93 3.56
CA ASP A 128 -22.22 -5.02 3.57
C ASP A 128 -23.19 -4.79 4.75
N SER A 129 -24.32 -4.18 4.44
CA SER A 129 -25.38 -3.86 5.40
C SER A 129 -25.88 -5.10 6.14
N SER A 130 -25.75 -6.30 5.55
CA SER A 130 -26.10 -7.56 6.20
C SER A 130 -25.13 -7.93 7.32
N LYS A 131 -23.82 -7.71 7.13
CA LYS A 131 -22.81 -7.93 8.18
C LYS A 131 -22.96 -6.95 9.33
N VAL A 132 -23.23 -5.67 9.02
CA VAL A 132 -23.49 -4.66 10.04
C VAL A 132 -24.75 -4.97 10.82
N ALA A 133 -25.85 -5.29 10.13
CA ALA A 133 -27.09 -5.69 10.79
C ALA A 133 -26.89 -6.93 11.67
N LYS A 134 -26.13 -7.93 11.21
CA LYS A 134 -25.83 -9.13 11.98
C LYS A 134 -25.04 -8.80 13.26
N ALA A 135 -24.00 -7.99 13.16
CA ALA A 135 -23.20 -7.57 14.31
C ALA A 135 -24.03 -6.75 15.33
N VAL A 136 -24.90 -5.86 14.85
CA VAL A 136 -25.83 -5.10 15.71
C VAL A 136 -26.80 -6.04 16.41
N MET A 137 -27.42 -6.97 15.69
CA MET A 137 -28.37 -7.93 16.28
C MET A 137 -27.71 -8.85 17.31
N GLU A 138 -26.46 -9.26 17.07
CA GLU A 138 -25.69 -10.09 18.00
C GLU A 138 -25.34 -9.32 19.29
N ASN A 139 -24.99 -8.03 19.17
CA ASN A 139 -24.75 -7.18 20.32
C ASN A 139 -26.03 -6.88 21.12
N VAL A 140 -27.14 -6.61 20.43
CA VAL A 140 -28.47 -6.45 21.06
C VAL A 140 -28.88 -7.73 21.80
N LYS A 141 -28.69 -8.90 21.17
CA LYS A 141 -28.99 -10.19 21.79
C LYS A 141 -28.16 -10.41 23.05
N LYS A 142 -26.86 -10.11 23.01
CA LYS A 142 -25.97 -10.19 24.18
C LYS A 142 -26.44 -9.26 25.31
N GLN A 143 -26.83 -8.03 25.00
CA GLN A 143 -27.36 -7.10 25.99
C GLN A 143 -28.69 -7.56 26.60
N LEU A 144 -29.56 -8.20 25.80
CA LEU A 144 -30.81 -8.76 26.30
C LEU A 144 -30.56 -9.99 27.20
N GLU A 145 -29.63 -10.86 26.83
CA GLU A 145 -29.22 -12.02 27.62
C GLU A 145 -28.62 -11.59 28.97
N GLU A 146 -27.74 -10.58 28.97
CA GLU A 146 -27.17 -9.98 30.18
C GLU A 146 -28.24 -9.32 31.07
N ARG A 147 -29.29 -8.73 30.47
CA ARG A 147 -30.40 -8.10 31.21
C ARG A 147 -31.41 -9.11 31.77
N THR A 148 -31.46 -10.33 31.23
CA THR A 148 -32.31 -11.42 31.73
C THR A 148 -31.69 -12.23 32.86
N TYR A 149 -30.40 -12.03 33.17
CA TYR A 149 -29.75 -12.63 34.35
C TYR A 149 -30.03 -11.79 35.60
N TYR A 150 -31.25 -11.90 36.14
CA TYR A 150 -31.48 -11.61 37.56
C TYR A 150 -31.07 -12.85 38.35
N PRO A 151 -30.04 -12.82 39.21
CA PRO A 151 -29.79 -13.92 40.13
C PRO A 151 -31.03 -14.01 41.03
N ARG A 152 -31.72 -15.15 41.02
CA ARG A 152 -32.76 -15.42 42.02
C ARG A 152 -32.07 -15.38 43.38
N GLY A 153 -32.24 -14.26 44.09
CA GLY A 153 -31.72 -14.09 45.43
C GLY A 153 -32.24 -15.22 46.31
N CYS A 154 -31.33 -15.86 47.04
CA CYS A 154 -31.68 -16.70 48.17
C CYS A 154 -32.54 -15.90 49.15
N SER A 155 -33.77 -16.37 49.38
CA SER A 155 -34.52 -16.15 50.62
C SER A 155 -34.23 -17.28 51.59
#